data_AF-A0AAD6TQR0-F1
#
_entry.id   AF-A0AAD6TQR0-F1
#
_cell.length_a   1.000
_cell.length_b   1.000
_cell.length_c   1.000
_cell.angle_alpha   90.00
_cell.angle_beta   90.00
_cell.angle_gamma   90.00
#
_symmetry.space_group_name_H-M   'P 1'
#
loop_
_entity.id
_entity.type
_entity.pdbx_description
1 polymer ?
#
loop_
_entity_poly.entity_id
_entity_poly.type
_entity_poly.pdbx_seq_one_letter_code
_entity_poly.pdbx_strand_id
1 'polypeptide(L)' 'MDAKFQTRVNTLIVDEAHCIDEWGEEFRPMYRQLHRLRSFTGQEVPFVACKATCATSTFTIIWSSLGFGH' A
#
# COMPACT_ATOMS: atom_id res chain seq x y z
N MET A 1 5.33 -14.03 14.43
CA MET A 1 4.95 -13.96 13.01
C MET A 1 5.06 -15.35 12.42
N ASP A 2 4.12 -15.77 11.58
CA ASP A 2 4.18 -17.08 10.94
C ASP A 2 5.23 -17.05 9.81
N ALA A 3 6.37 -17.70 10.03
CA ALA A 3 7.43 -17.80 9.03
C ALA A 3 6.96 -18.44 7.72
N LYS A 4 5.91 -19.28 7.76
CA LYS A 4 5.30 -19.87 6.57
C LYS A 4 4.52 -18.85 5.74
N PHE A 5 3.98 -17.80 6.36
CA PHE A 5 3.28 -16.74 5.65
C PHE A 5 4.27 -15.88 4.85
N GLN A 6 5.32 -15.38 5.50
CA GLN A 6 6.33 -14.54 4.85
C GLN A 6 6.97 -15.21 3.64
N THR A 7 7.33 -16.48 3.76
CA THR A 7 8.01 -17.24 2.70
C THR A 7 7.12 -17.57 1.49
N ARG A 8 5.82 -17.34 1.56
CA ARG A 8 4.85 -17.65 0.49
C ARG A 8 4.27 -16.43 -0.20
N VAL A 9 4.54 -15.22 0.31
CA VAL A 9 4.04 -13.99 -0.31
C VAL A 9 5.10 -13.47 -1.27
N ASN A 10 4.83 -13.56 -2.56
CA ASN A 10 5.76 -13.09 -3.60
C ASN A 10 5.65 -11.59 -3.86
N THR A 11 4.44 -11.03 -3.84
CA THR A 11 4.16 -9.63 -4.16
C THR A 11 2.90 -9.19 -3.45
N LEU A 12 2.83 -7.93 -3.04
CA LEU A 12 1.60 -7.32 -2.56
C LEU A 12 1.16 -6.21 -3.52
N ILE A 13 -0.09 -6.29 -3.97
CA ILE A 13 -0.69 -5.36 -4.92
C ILE A 13 -1.87 -4.68 -4.25
N VAL A 14 -1.82 -3.35 -4.14
CA VAL A 14 -2.91 -2.49 -3.67
C VAL A 14 -3.61 -1.92 -4.89
N ASP A 15 -4.76 -2.50 -5.23
CA ASP A 15 -5.63 -1.93 -6.25
C ASP A 15 -6.50 -0.80 -5.68
N GLU A 16 -6.96 0.09 -6.54
CA GLU A 16 -7.74 1.28 -6.18
C GLU A 16 -7.04 2.16 -5.13
N ALA A 17 -5.74 2.39 -5.30
CA ALA A 17 -4.93 3.20 -4.38
C ALA A 17 -5.44 4.64 -4.23
N HIS A 18 -6.32 5.11 -5.14
CA HIS A 18 -7.03 6.38 -5.01
C HIS A 18 -7.89 6.47 -3.73
N CYS A 19 -8.33 5.35 -3.16
CA CYS A 19 -9.05 5.28 -1.89
C CYS A 19 -8.25 5.84 -0.69
N ILE A 20 -6.93 5.98 -0.82
CA ILE A 20 -6.07 6.58 0.21
C ILE A 20 -6.30 8.10 0.30
N ASP A 21 -6.64 8.75 -0.80
CA ASP A 21 -6.65 10.22 -0.93
C ASP A 21 -8.04 10.76 -1.34
N GLU A 22 -8.54 10.33 -2.50
CA GLU A 22 -9.64 11.00 -3.21
C GLU A 22 -11.00 10.87 -2.52
N TRP A 23 -11.21 9.78 -1.77
CA TRP A 23 -12.47 9.52 -1.07
C TRP A 23 -12.38 9.82 0.44
N GLY A 24 -11.32 10.52 0.86
CA GLY A 24 -11.18 11.06 2.21
C GLY A 24 -10.89 10.02 3.29
N GLU A 25 -10.97 10.44 4.56
CA GLU A 25 -10.74 9.55 5.71
C GLU A 25 -11.89 8.58 5.99
N GLU A 26 -13.08 8.88 5.49
CA GLU A 26 -14.30 8.15 5.86
C GLU A 26 -14.59 6.95 4.96
N PHE A 27 -14.14 6.98 3.70
CA PHE A 27 -14.53 5.95 2.74
C PHE A 27 -13.89 4.59 3.06
N ARG A 28 -12.58 4.55 3.40
CA ARG A 28 -11.87 3.36 3.94
C ARG A 28 -10.60 3.75 4.72
N PRO A 29 -10.69 4.09 6.02
CA PRO A 29 -9.52 4.48 6.83
C PRO A 29 -8.38 3.44 6.82
N MET A 30 -8.71 2.15 6.63
CA MET A 30 -7.75 1.04 6.60
C MET A 30 -6.75 1.12 5.45
N TYR A 31 -7.07 1.81 4.33
CA TYR A 31 -6.13 1.93 3.20
C TYR A 31 -4.84 2.68 3.59
N ARG A 32 -4.93 3.66 4.52
CA ARG A 32 -3.76 4.38 5.04
C ARG A 32 -2.85 3.51 5.92
N GLN A 33 -3.37 2.38 6.42
CA GLN A 33 -2.64 1.47 7.30
C GLN A 33 -1.96 0.32 6.54
N LEU A 34 -2.13 0.23 5.21
CA LEU A 34 -1.59 -0.87 4.40
C LEU A 34 -0.05 -0.93 4.41
N HIS A 35 0.65 0.17 4.69
CA HIS A 35 2.10 0.14 4.90
C HIS A 35 2.55 -0.85 5.98
N ARG A 36 1.70 -1.13 6.98
CA ARG A 36 1.99 -2.10 8.05
C ARG A 36 2.22 -3.51 7.52
N LEU A 37 1.61 -3.86 6.38
CA LEU A 37 1.77 -5.18 5.75
C LEU A 37 3.24 -5.46 5.39
N ARG A 38 4.04 -4.43 5.10
CA ARG A 38 5.49 -4.57 4.86
C ARG A 38 6.23 -5.18 6.06
N SER A 39 5.84 -4.82 7.28
CA SER A 39 6.41 -5.41 8.51
C SER A 39 6.05 -6.89 8.65
N PHE A 40 4.90 -7.31 8.09
CA PHE A 40 4.46 -8.70 8.12
C PHE A 40 5.03 -9.54 6.98
N THR A 41 5.31 -8.96 5.81
CA THR A 41 5.82 -9.68 4.62
C THR A 41 7.33 -9.61 4.45
N GLY A 42 7.99 -8.62 5.06
CA GLY A 42 9.41 -8.32 4.84
C GLY A 42 9.62 -7.29 3.72
N GLN A 43 10.77 -6.63 3.73
CA GLN A 43 11.13 -5.58 2.76
C GLN A 43 11.45 -6.12 1.36
N GLU A 44 11.79 -7.40 1.25
CA GLU A 44 12.12 -8.03 -0.04
C GLU A 44 10.88 -8.25 -0.92
N VAL A 45 9.68 -8.30 -0.32
CA VAL A 45 8.43 -8.49 -1.04
C VAL A 45 8.07 -7.18 -1.76
N PRO A 46 7.98 -7.17 -3.10
CA PRO A 46 7.60 -5.98 -3.84
C PRO A 46 6.19 -5.52 -3.49
N PHE A 47 6.05 -4.20 -3.39
CA PHE A 47 4.77 -3.53 -3.20
C PHE A 47 4.41 -2.81 -4.49
N VAL A 48 3.17 -2.97 -4.93
CA VAL A 48 2.64 -2.32 -6.13
C VAL A 48 1.35 -1.60 -5.75
N ALA A 49 1.16 -0.39 -6.26
CA ALA A 49 -0.08 0.36 -6.08
C ALA A 49 -0.65 0.72 -7.46
N CYS A 50 -1.92 0.38 -7.69
CA CYS A 50 -2.61 0.57 -8.96
C CYS A 50 -3.80 1.53 -8.81
N LYS A 51 -4.03 2.34 -9.85
CA LYS A 51 -5.25 3.13 -10.03
C LYS A 51 -5.36 3.58 -11.49
N ALA A 52 -6.56 4.00 -11.90
CA ALA A 52 -6.82 4.41 -13.29
C ALA A 52 -6.10 5.70 -13.72
N THR A 53 -6.23 6.79 -12.96
CA THR A 53 -5.68 8.13 -13.33
C THR A 53 -5.02 8.83 -12.16
N CYS A 54 -3.71 9.11 -12.21
CA CYS A 54 -2.97 9.63 -11.06
C CYS A 54 -2.61 11.12 -11.21
N ALA A 55 -3.26 11.99 -10.44
CA ALA A 55 -2.79 13.36 -10.26
C ALA A 55 -1.51 13.38 -9.41
N THR A 56 -0.62 14.36 -9.65
CA THR A 56 0.67 14.45 -8.94
C THR A 56 0.52 14.57 -7.42
N SER A 57 -0.50 15.29 -6.93
CA SER A 57 -0.79 15.40 -5.49
C SER A 57 -1.14 14.04 -4.88
N THR A 58 -2.03 13.29 -5.54
CA THR A 58 -2.45 11.96 -5.13
C THR A 58 -1.30 10.96 -5.17
N PHE A 59 -0.40 11.07 -6.16
CA PHE A 59 0.81 10.25 -6.20
C PHE A 59 1.65 10.41 -4.94
N THR A 60 1.95 11.65 -4.53
CA THR A 60 2.76 11.91 -3.33
C THR A 60 2.10 11.39 -2.06
N ILE A 61 0.77 11.46 -1.96
CA ILE A 61 0.01 10.94 -0.82
C ILE A 61 0.04 9.42 -0.78
N ILE A 62 -0.18 8.74 -1.92
CA ILE A 62 -0.07 7.29 -2.02
C ILE A 62 1.37 6.84 -1.73
N TRP A 63 2.37 7.53 -2.28
CA TRP A 63 3.78 7.23 -2.10
C TRP A 63 4.18 7.21 -0.62
N SER A 64 3.85 8.30 0.08
CA SER A 64 4.12 8.44 1.50
C SER A 64 3.28 7.50 2.37
N SER A 65 1.98 7.38 2.10
CA SER A 65 1.07 6.55 2.91
C SER A 65 1.37 5.06 2.85
N LEU A 66 1.88 4.55 1.71
CA LEU A 66 2.27 3.15 1.54
C LEU A 66 3.74 2.88 1.87
N GLY A 67 4.48 3.90 2.33
CA GLY A 67 5.88 3.77 2.74
C GLY A 67 6.81 3.35 1.59
N PHE A 68 6.61 3.91 0.41
CA PHE A 68 7.54 3.70 -0.71
C PHE A 68 8.83 4.51 -0.50
N GLY A 69 9.97 3.97 -0.95
CA GLY A 69 11.28 4.62 -0.86
C GLY A 69 11.99 4.48 0.50
N HIS A 70 11.49 3.62 1.38
CA HIS A 70 12.10 3.21 2.65
C HIS A 70 12.46 1.72 2.62
#